data_AF-A0A7I9VDW6-F1
#
_entry.id   AF-A0A7I9VDW6-F1
#
_cell.length_a   1.000
_cell.length_b   1.000
_cell.length_c   1.000
_cell.angle_alpha   90.00
_cell.angle_beta   90.00
_cell.angle_gamma   90.00
#
_symmetry.space_group_name_H-M   'P 1'
#
loop_
_entity.id
_entity.type
_entity.pdbx_description
1 polymer ?
#
loop_
_entity_poly.entity_id
_entity_poly.type
_entity_poly.pdbx_seq_one_letter_code
_entity_poly.pdbx_strand_id
1 'polypeptide(L)'
;MSDTNTANGTRTVIFDAGSGDGAGYRTTVQGAGESGHITNIVVCGCAAQRAPTVALPDSPPRTSSCPSIVTGTTDVQHPQLGTVRVFLLASGTSGSKGCVVSVTGTGTVLPPIEIGVYDKSLTFYSPASDRTGNTFVKYNPGRYDGVLVLVPTPTGFADPEFSTSDYIGRLAYYYAEAKGPGADGRYVIEQSNNDCMPSCAGGTITKRTLKWNGHDYVE
;
A
#
# COMPACT_ATOMS: atom_id res chain seq x y z
N MET A 1 23.84 10.00 -10.64
CA MET A 1 24.41 10.79 -11.75
C MET A 1 25.71 11.39 -11.27
N SER A 2 26.81 11.19 -11.99
CA SER A 2 28.12 11.75 -11.64
C SER A 2 28.68 12.54 -12.81
N ASP A 3 29.22 13.73 -12.52
CA ASP A 3 29.91 14.61 -13.47
C ASP A 3 31.40 14.59 -13.13
N THR A 4 32.24 14.24 -14.10
CA THR A 4 33.69 14.26 -13.94
C THR A 4 34.33 15.00 -15.09
N ASN A 5 35.20 15.95 -14.74
CA ASN A 5 35.94 16.76 -15.68
C ASN A 5 37.31 16.12 -15.91
N THR A 6 37.64 15.78 -17.15
CA THR A 6 38.96 15.22 -17.48
C THR A 6 39.93 16.34 -17.85
N ALA A 7 41.24 16.10 -17.66
CA ALA A 7 42.29 17.09 -17.91
C ALA A 7 42.38 17.59 -19.37
N ASN A 8 41.73 16.90 -20.32
CA ASN A 8 41.70 17.24 -21.73
C ASN A 8 40.43 18.01 -22.15
N GLY A 9 39.68 18.58 -21.18
CA GLY A 9 38.48 19.38 -21.46
C GLY A 9 37.22 18.57 -21.80
N THR A 10 37.29 17.23 -21.79
CA THR A 10 36.11 16.38 -21.96
C THR A 10 35.36 16.23 -20.64
N ARG A 11 34.07 16.60 -20.62
CA ARG A 11 33.16 16.31 -19.50
C ARG A 11 32.43 15.00 -19.74
N THR A 12 32.48 14.10 -18.77
CA THR A 12 31.77 12.82 -18.82
C THR A 12 30.64 12.84 -17.80
N VAL A 13 29.41 12.66 -18.30
CA VAL A 13 28.22 12.50 -17.48
C VAL A 13 27.80 11.04 -17.50
N ILE A 14 27.82 10.39 -16.33
CA ILE A 14 27.38 9.01 -16.17
C ILE A 14 26.03 9.00 -15.44
N PHE A 15 25.05 8.33 -16.03
CA PHE A 15 23.76 8.05 -15.41
C PHE A 15 23.39 6.59 -15.64
N ASP A 16 22.70 6.01 -14.68
CA ASP A 16 22.15 4.65 -14.78
C ASP A 16 20.82 4.73 -15.54
N ALA A 17 20.73 4.03 -16.67
CA ALA A 17 19.53 3.96 -17.50
C ALA A 17 18.62 2.77 -17.13
N GLY A 18 18.96 2.00 -16.10
CA GLY A 18 18.28 0.77 -15.69
C GLY A 18 18.80 -0.47 -16.43
N SER A 19 18.65 -1.64 -15.81
CA SER A 19 19.17 -2.94 -16.28
C SER A 19 18.24 -3.70 -17.25
N GLY A 20 17.23 -3.06 -17.82
CA GLY A 20 16.32 -3.70 -18.77
C GLY A 20 16.93 -3.78 -20.17
N ASP A 21 16.73 -4.91 -20.86
CA ASP A 21 17.28 -5.26 -22.19
C ASP A 21 16.80 -4.36 -23.38
N GLY A 22 16.42 -3.10 -23.13
CA GLY A 22 15.89 -2.17 -24.13
C GLY A 22 15.99 -0.69 -23.77
N ALA A 23 16.85 -0.31 -22.83
CA ALA A 23 17.07 1.10 -22.52
C ALA A 23 17.83 1.80 -23.67
N GLY A 24 17.10 2.59 -24.46
CA GLY A 24 17.68 3.53 -25.43
C GLY A 24 17.70 4.94 -24.84
N TYR A 25 18.76 5.71 -25.09
CA TYR A 25 18.79 7.12 -24.75
C TYR A 25 18.96 7.96 -26.01
N ARG A 26 18.37 9.16 -26.01
CA ARG A 26 18.63 10.18 -27.03
C ARG A 26 19.07 11.45 -26.35
N THR A 27 20.18 12.03 -26.82
CA THR A 27 20.67 13.32 -26.35
C THR A 27 20.49 14.38 -27.44
N THR A 28 20.21 15.61 -27.01
CA THR A 28 20.26 16.80 -27.87
C THR A 28 21.41 17.67 -27.41
N VAL A 29 22.33 17.98 -28.33
CA VAL A 29 23.48 18.86 -28.10
C VAL A 29 23.31 20.12 -28.94
N GLN A 30 23.49 21.28 -28.33
CA GLN A 30 23.50 22.57 -29.00
C GLN A 30 24.92 23.14 -28.99
N GLY A 31 25.47 23.46 -30.17
CA GLY A 31 26.86 23.87 -30.35
C GLY A 31 27.77 22.74 -30.87
N ALA A 32 28.98 23.08 -31.31
CA ALA A 32 29.98 22.13 -31.82
C ALA A 32 31.38 22.49 -31.28
N GLY A 33 32.24 21.49 -31.10
CA GLY A 33 33.57 21.68 -30.52
C GLY A 33 33.54 21.86 -28.99
N GLU A 34 34.39 22.74 -28.46
CA GLU A 34 34.61 22.93 -27.01
C GLU A 34 33.45 23.63 -26.26
N SER A 35 32.40 24.08 -26.97
CA SER A 35 31.28 24.86 -26.41
C SER A 35 29.90 24.18 -26.51
N GLY A 36 29.86 22.88 -26.80
CA GLY A 36 28.59 22.15 -26.88
C GLY A 36 27.90 22.01 -25.52
N HIS A 37 26.62 22.39 -25.44
CA HIS A 37 25.76 22.17 -24.28
C HIS A 37 24.78 21.02 -24.52
N ILE A 38 24.70 20.05 -23.61
CA ILE A 38 23.63 19.06 -23.60
C ILE A 38 22.39 19.75 -23.03
N THR A 39 21.34 19.89 -23.84
CA THR A 39 20.11 20.57 -23.43
C THR A 39 19.02 19.60 -23.00
N ASN A 40 19.03 18.38 -23.53
CA ASN A 40 18.05 17.35 -23.21
C ASN A 40 18.67 15.95 -23.24
N ILE A 41 18.30 15.14 -22.25
CA ILE A 41 18.53 13.69 -22.22
C ILE A 41 17.16 13.04 -22.09
N VAL A 42 16.75 12.27 -23.10
CA VAL A 42 15.51 11.49 -23.07
C VAL A 42 15.89 10.03 -22.88
N VAL A 43 15.43 9.42 -21.80
CA VAL A 43 15.57 7.99 -21.53
C VAL A 43 14.29 7.31 -22.02
N CYS A 44 14.41 6.53 -23.08
CA CYS A 44 13.35 5.68 -23.58
C CYS A 44 13.55 4.28 -23.01
N GLY A 45 12.83 3.96 -21.93
CA GLY A 45 12.63 2.57 -21.55
C GLY A 45 11.56 1.97 -22.45
N CYS A 46 11.79 0.75 -22.98
CA CYS A 46 10.66 -0.06 -23.39
C CYS A 46 9.72 -0.19 -22.19
N ALA A 47 8.46 0.23 -22.34
CA ALA A 47 7.45 -0.09 -21.35
C ALA A 47 7.50 -1.61 -21.14
N ALA A 48 7.64 -2.05 -19.88
CA ALA A 48 7.67 -3.47 -19.56
C ALA A 48 6.54 -4.16 -20.30
N GLN A 49 6.89 -5.12 -21.15
CA GLN A 49 5.95 -5.86 -21.97
C GLN A 49 4.91 -6.44 -21.00
N ARG A 50 3.64 -6.00 -21.11
CA ARG A 50 2.57 -6.46 -20.20
C ARG A 50 2.58 -7.98 -20.24
N ALA A 51 2.96 -8.61 -19.14
CA ALA A 51 2.77 -10.03 -18.96
C ALA A 51 1.30 -10.35 -19.28
N PRO A 52 1.01 -11.47 -19.97
CA PRO A 52 -0.37 -11.86 -20.24
C PRO A 52 -1.14 -11.83 -18.92
N THR A 53 -2.11 -10.93 -18.82
CA THR A 53 -3.00 -10.84 -17.66
C THR A 53 -3.78 -12.14 -17.60
N VAL A 54 -3.40 -12.99 -16.65
CA VAL A 54 -4.26 -14.08 -16.21
C VAL A 54 -5.50 -13.42 -15.65
N ALA A 55 -6.69 -13.90 -16.02
CA ALA A 55 -7.92 -13.43 -15.40
C ALA A 55 -7.79 -13.57 -13.88
N LEU A 56 -8.01 -12.49 -13.15
CA LEU A 56 -7.94 -12.51 -11.69
C LEU A 56 -8.93 -13.55 -11.17
N PRO A 57 -8.55 -14.37 -10.17
CA PRO A 57 -9.39 -15.46 -9.72
C PRO A 57 -10.68 -14.92 -9.11
N ASP A 58 -11.80 -15.61 -9.30
CA ASP A 58 -13.09 -15.22 -8.69
C ASP A 58 -13.24 -15.71 -7.25
N SER A 59 -12.30 -16.52 -6.77
CA SER A 59 -12.29 -17.07 -5.42
C SER A 59 -10.89 -16.98 -4.82
N PRO A 60 -10.77 -16.77 -3.50
CA PRO A 60 -9.47 -16.69 -2.86
C PRO A 60 -8.72 -18.04 -2.97
N PRO A 61 -7.38 -18.00 -3.13
CA PRO A 61 -6.57 -19.21 -3.02
C PRO A 61 -6.70 -19.79 -1.61
N ARG A 62 -6.69 -21.12 -1.49
CA ARG A 62 -6.72 -21.78 -0.18
C ARG A 62 -5.38 -21.58 0.51
N THR A 63 -5.36 -20.86 1.63
CA THR A 63 -4.21 -20.76 2.52
C THR A 63 -4.55 -21.49 3.82
N SER A 64 -3.61 -22.28 4.36
CA SER A 64 -3.86 -23.09 5.56
C SER A 64 -4.09 -22.27 6.83
N SER A 65 -3.66 -21.00 6.83
CA SER A 65 -3.71 -20.11 7.99
C SER A 65 -4.92 -19.17 8.01
N CYS A 66 -5.69 -19.09 6.92
CA CYS A 66 -6.82 -18.17 6.80
C CYS A 66 -8.18 -18.87 6.84
N PRO A 67 -9.22 -18.16 7.33
CA PRO A 67 -10.59 -18.62 7.21
C PRO A 67 -11.06 -18.78 5.77
N SER A 68 -12.23 -19.38 5.58
CA SER A 68 -12.82 -19.65 4.26
C SER A 68 -13.97 -18.73 3.87
N ILE A 69 -14.58 -17.97 4.79
CA ILE A 69 -15.73 -17.11 4.48
C ILE A 69 -15.23 -15.79 3.92
N VAL A 70 -15.56 -15.51 2.67
CA VAL A 70 -15.26 -14.22 2.03
C VAL A 70 -16.26 -13.16 2.51
N THR A 71 -15.75 -12.08 3.07
CA THR A 71 -16.54 -10.92 3.53
C THR A 71 -16.39 -9.72 2.61
N GLY A 72 -15.37 -9.70 1.75
CA GLY A 72 -15.14 -8.65 0.78
C GLY A 72 -14.22 -9.08 -0.34
N THR A 73 -14.39 -8.47 -1.51
CA THR A 73 -13.50 -8.63 -2.65
C THR A 73 -13.44 -7.32 -3.41
N THR A 74 -12.24 -6.87 -3.77
CA THR A 74 -12.05 -5.69 -4.61
C THR A 74 -10.77 -5.83 -5.43
N ASP A 75 -10.76 -5.20 -6.60
CA ASP A 75 -9.56 -5.03 -7.40
C ASP A 75 -8.92 -3.68 -7.04
N VAL A 76 -7.63 -3.68 -6.75
CA VAL A 76 -6.86 -2.47 -6.41
C VAL A 76 -5.74 -2.27 -7.42
N GLN A 77 -5.42 -1.01 -7.73
CA GLN A 77 -4.29 -0.68 -8.59
C GLN A 77 -3.01 -0.56 -7.76
N HIS A 78 -2.13 -1.54 -7.92
CA HIS A 78 -0.83 -1.57 -7.28
C HIS A 78 0.24 -0.94 -8.18
N PRO A 79 1.09 -0.02 -7.71
CA PRO A 79 2.01 0.73 -8.57
C PRO A 79 3.03 -0.15 -9.32
N GLN A 80 3.53 -1.21 -8.68
CA GLN A 80 4.53 -2.12 -9.26
C GLN A 80 3.93 -3.42 -9.83
N LEU A 81 2.87 -3.95 -9.20
CA LEU A 81 2.29 -5.25 -9.55
C LEU A 81 1.09 -5.15 -10.51
N GLY A 82 0.66 -3.94 -10.85
CA GLY A 82 -0.54 -3.71 -11.66
C GLY A 82 -1.81 -3.99 -10.88
N THR A 83 -2.84 -4.53 -11.53
CA THR A 83 -4.09 -4.85 -10.84
C THR A 83 -3.91 -6.08 -9.95
N VAL A 84 -4.27 -5.93 -8.68
CA VAL A 84 -4.24 -6.97 -7.65
C VAL A 84 -5.66 -7.17 -7.13
N ARG A 85 -6.15 -8.41 -7.09
CA ARG A 85 -7.42 -8.74 -6.43
C ARG A 85 -7.16 -9.01 -4.96
N VAL A 86 -7.88 -8.31 -4.10
CA VAL A 86 -7.80 -8.43 -2.64
C VAL A 86 -9.09 -9.03 -2.12
N PHE A 87 -8.96 -10.12 -1.37
CA PHE A 87 -10.04 -10.80 -0.67
C PHE A 87 -9.92 -10.55 0.83
N LEU A 88 -11.06 -10.30 1.47
CA LEU A 88 -11.19 -10.28 2.91
C LEU A 88 -11.88 -11.57 3.35
N LEU A 89 -11.27 -12.29 4.28
CA LEU A 89 -11.77 -13.55 4.80
C LEU A 89 -11.92 -13.46 6.31
N ALA A 90 -13.04 -13.96 6.83
CA ALA A 90 -13.30 -14.06 8.25
C ALA A 90 -13.82 -15.46 8.60
N SER A 91 -13.69 -15.87 9.85
CA SER A 91 -14.23 -17.15 10.33
C SER A 91 -15.74 -17.12 10.55
N GLY A 92 -16.32 -15.93 10.75
CA GLY A 92 -17.71 -15.78 11.14
C GLY A 92 -17.98 -16.18 12.60
N THR A 93 -16.92 -16.49 13.35
CA THR A 93 -16.97 -16.80 14.78
C THR A 93 -16.39 -15.65 15.59
N SER A 94 -16.96 -15.43 16.76
CA SER A 94 -16.53 -14.42 17.72
C SER A 94 -15.09 -14.65 18.18
N GLY A 95 -14.30 -13.58 18.34
CA GLY A 95 -12.93 -13.62 18.88
C GLY A 95 -11.95 -14.46 18.05
N SER A 96 -12.08 -14.41 16.73
CA SER A 96 -11.37 -15.30 15.81
C SER A 96 -10.47 -14.51 14.85
N LYS A 97 -9.88 -15.23 13.91
CA LYS A 97 -8.94 -14.66 12.95
C LYS A 97 -9.63 -14.21 11.67
N GLY A 98 -9.17 -13.11 11.11
CA GLY A 98 -9.45 -12.63 9.76
C GLY A 98 -8.18 -12.60 8.92
N CYS A 99 -8.34 -12.53 7.61
CA CYS A 99 -7.23 -12.46 6.68
C CYS A 99 -7.52 -11.50 5.52
N VAL A 100 -6.46 -10.85 5.08
CA VAL A 100 -6.37 -10.22 3.75
C VAL A 100 -5.52 -11.12 2.88
N VAL A 101 -6.10 -11.59 1.78
CA VAL A 101 -5.41 -12.44 0.80
C VAL A 101 -5.43 -11.72 -0.55
N SER A 102 -4.27 -11.62 -1.18
CA SER A 102 -4.10 -10.84 -2.40
C SER A 102 -3.49 -11.67 -3.52
N VAL A 103 -4.01 -11.52 -4.74
CA VAL A 103 -3.53 -12.22 -5.94
C VAL A 103 -3.24 -11.21 -7.04
N THR A 104 -2.05 -11.28 -7.63
CA THR A 104 -1.65 -10.40 -8.73
C THR A 104 -2.30 -10.82 -10.04
N GLY A 105 -2.33 -9.93 -11.04
CA GLY A 105 -2.77 -10.26 -12.40
C GLY A 105 -1.93 -11.32 -13.13
N THR A 106 -0.79 -11.74 -12.55
CA THR A 106 0.01 -12.88 -13.02
C THR A 106 -0.36 -14.19 -12.33
N GLY A 107 -1.31 -14.18 -11.39
CA GLY A 107 -1.71 -15.35 -10.59
C GLY A 107 -0.85 -15.59 -9.35
N THR A 108 0.09 -14.69 -9.02
CA THR A 108 0.94 -14.82 -7.83
C THR A 108 0.14 -14.50 -6.58
N VAL A 109 0.13 -15.41 -5.61
CA VAL A 109 -0.47 -15.18 -4.28
C VAL A 109 0.54 -14.46 -3.40
N LEU A 110 0.16 -13.30 -2.87
CA LEU A 110 1.00 -12.53 -1.94
C LEU A 110 0.86 -13.06 -0.51
N PRO A 111 1.84 -12.80 0.38
CA PRO A 111 1.75 -13.18 1.78
C PRO A 111 0.44 -12.67 2.42
N PRO A 112 -0.32 -13.52 3.13
CA PRO A 112 -1.55 -13.11 3.78
C PRO A 112 -1.25 -12.18 4.95
N ILE A 113 -2.10 -11.16 5.15
CA ILE A 113 -2.08 -10.34 6.37
C ILE A 113 -3.18 -10.85 7.28
N GLU A 114 -2.79 -11.29 8.47
CA GLU A 114 -3.68 -11.88 9.46
C GLU A 114 -4.07 -10.82 10.49
N ILE A 115 -5.34 -10.78 10.89
CA ILE A 115 -5.83 -9.75 11.82
C ILE A 115 -6.93 -10.30 12.73
N GLY A 116 -6.92 -9.90 14.01
CA GLY A 116 -7.97 -10.25 14.95
C GLY A 116 -9.32 -9.63 14.55
N VAL A 117 -10.36 -10.46 14.43
CA VAL A 117 -11.71 -10.03 14.06
C VAL A 117 -12.77 -10.75 14.88
N TYR A 118 -13.87 -10.05 15.14
CA TYR A 118 -15.05 -10.60 15.76
C TYR A 118 -16.12 -10.84 14.69
N ASP A 119 -16.62 -12.07 14.63
CA ASP A 119 -17.62 -12.53 13.66
C ASP A 119 -17.18 -12.31 12.20
N LYS A 120 -17.89 -11.45 11.47
CA LYS A 120 -17.63 -11.10 10.05
C LYS A 120 -17.22 -9.64 9.88
N SER A 121 -16.73 -9.01 10.94
CA SER A 121 -16.43 -7.59 10.99
C SER A 121 -15.10 -7.27 10.30
N LEU A 122 -15.05 -7.53 8.99
CA LEU A 122 -13.90 -7.27 8.12
C LEU A 122 -14.41 -6.87 6.73
N THR A 123 -14.34 -5.58 6.40
CA THR A 123 -14.92 -5.02 5.17
C THR A 123 -14.02 -3.94 4.59
N PHE A 124 -14.07 -3.70 3.28
CA PHE A 124 -13.41 -2.53 2.69
C PHE A 124 -14.15 -1.25 3.06
N TYR A 125 -13.42 -0.14 3.11
CA TYR A 125 -14.02 1.19 3.02
C TYR A 125 -14.54 1.44 1.58
N SER A 126 -15.36 2.48 1.40
CA SER A 126 -15.90 2.86 0.09
C SER A 126 -15.60 4.34 -0.21
N PRO A 127 -14.70 4.65 -1.17
CA PRO A 127 -13.90 3.72 -1.97
C PRO A 127 -12.85 2.95 -1.15
N ALA A 128 -12.44 1.77 -1.63
CA ALA A 128 -11.48 0.93 -0.93
C ALA A 128 -10.08 1.54 -0.89
N SER A 129 -9.68 2.25 -1.96
CA SER A 129 -8.40 2.94 -2.06
C SER A 129 -8.61 4.44 -2.24
N ASP A 130 -7.63 5.23 -1.83
CA ASP A 130 -7.62 6.68 -2.01
C ASP A 130 -6.53 7.14 -2.99
N ARG A 131 -6.38 8.46 -3.13
CA ARG A 131 -5.40 9.07 -4.04
C ARG A 131 -3.94 8.76 -3.68
N THR A 132 -3.65 8.29 -2.47
CA THR A 132 -2.29 7.87 -2.07
C THR A 132 -1.92 6.51 -2.65
N GLY A 133 -2.90 5.72 -3.12
CA GLY A 133 -2.71 4.34 -3.53
C GLY A 133 -2.82 3.33 -2.39
N ASN A 134 -3.02 3.80 -1.15
CA ASN A 134 -3.29 2.94 0.00
C ASN A 134 -4.71 2.37 -0.07
N THR A 135 -4.90 1.15 0.43
CA THR A 135 -6.21 0.50 0.54
C THR A 135 -6.61 0.33 1.99
N PHE A 136 -7.87 0.61 2.32
CA PHE A 136 -8.36 0.70 3.69
C PHE A 136 -9.36 -0.42 3.97
N VAL A 137 -9.11 -1.13 5.06
CA VAL A 137 -9.94 -2.22 5.55
C VAL A 137 -10.44 -1.84 6.93
N LYS A 138 -11.76 -1.86 7.11
CA LYS A 138 -12.41 -1.76 8.42
C LYS A 138 -12.40 -3.14 9.06
N TYR A 139 -11.95 -3.23 10.31
CA TYR A 139 -12.06 -4.45 11.09
C TYR A 139 -12.62 -4.14 12.49
N ASN A 140 -13.14 -5.14 13.19
CA ASN A 140 -13.51 -5.00 14.61
C ASN A 140 -13.08 -6.27 15.37
N PRO A 141 -12.12 -6.19 16.32
CA PRO A 141 -11.66 -7.34 17.09
C PRO A 141 -12.55 -7.65 18.31
N GLY A 142 -13.65 -6.93 18.53
CA GLY A 142 -14.71 -7.29 19.49
C GLY A 142 -15.34 -6.13 20.28
N ARG A 143 -14.74 -4.94 20.29
CA ARG A 143 -15.27 -3.79 21.05
C ARG A 143 -15.33 -2.51 20.24
N TYR A 144 -14.22 -2.09 19.64
CA TYR A 144 -14.17 -0.90 18.81
C TYR A 144 -13.72 -1.25 17.40
N ASP A 145 -14.21 -0.49 16.42
CA ASP A 145 -13.72 -0.60 15.05
C ASP A 145 -12.25 -0.16 14.98
N GLY A 146 -11.54 -0.69 13.99
CA GLY A 146 -10.21 -0.31 13.63
C GLY A 146 -10.04 -0.17 12.11
N VAL A 147 -8.89 0.37 11.73
CA VAL A 147 -8.48 0.61 10.35
C VAL A 147 -7.18 -0.14 10.10
N LEU A 148 -7.19 -1.06 9.14
CA LEU A 148 -5.99 -1.66 8.58
C LEU A 148 -5.70 -0.97 7.24
N VAL A 149 -4.46 -0.53 7.05
CA VAL A 149 -4.02 0.13 5.82
C VAL A 149 -3.05 -0.77 5.06
N LEU A 150 -3.43 -1.13 3.84
CA LEU A 150 -2.57 -1.84 2.90
C LEU A 150 -1.75 -0.82 2.12
N VAL A 151 -0.49 -0.65 2.52
CA VAL A 151 0.46 0.24 1.85
C VAL A 151 1.24 -0.56 0.81
N PRO A 152 1.20 -0.20 -0.49
CA PRO A 152 1.94 -0.91 -1.52
C PRO A 152 3.46 -0.89 -1.31
N THR A 153 4.11 -2.01 -1.57
CA THR A 153 5.57 -2.19 -1.62
C THR A 153 5.95 -2.85 -2.95
N PRO A 154 7.22 -2.83 -3.40
CA PRO A 154 7.58 -3.42 -4.69
C PRO A 154 7.17 -4.89 -4.87
N THR A 155 6.98 -5.63 -3.79
CA THR A 155 6.66 -7.07 -3.78
C THR A 155 5.27 -7.40 -3.25
N GLY A 156 4.46 -6.41 -2.85
CA GLY A 156 3.12 -6.65 -2.31
C GLY A 156 2.66 -5.52 -1.39
N PHE A 157 2.26 -5.86 -0.17
CA PHE A 157 1.86 -4.86 0.82
C PHE A 157 2.85 -4.86 2.00
N ALA A 158 3.00 -3.71 2.63
CA ALA A 158 3.85 -3.57 3.81
C ALA A 158 3.30 -4.43 4.95
N ASP A 159 4.20 -5.01 5.74
CA ASP A 159 3.84 -5.66 7.00
C ASP A 159 3.20 -4.60 7.92
N PRO A 160 1.99 -4.86 8.47
CA PRO A 160 1.39 -3.95 9.44
C PRO A 160 2.18 -3.81 10.73
N GLU A 161 3.18 -4.68 10.98
CA GLU A 161 4.02 -4.70 12.17
C GLU A 161 3.16 -4.80 13.43
N PHE A 162 2.36 -5.86 13.51
CA PHE A 162 1.50 -6.11 14.66
C PHE A 162 2.32 -6.18 15.95
N SER A 163 1.81 -5.50 16.96
CA SER A 163 2.23 -5.62 18.35
C SER A 163 1.84 -7.00 18.92
N THR A 164 2.04 -7.19 20.23
CA THR A 164 1.61 -8.42 20.93
C THR A 164 0.10 -8.68 20.85
N SER A 165 -0.71 -7.65 20.58
CA SER A 165 -2.11 -7.79 20.18
C SER A 165 -2.22 -7.80 18.66
N ASP A 166 -2.76 -8.87 18.10
CA ASP A 166 -2.97 -9.18 16.68
C ASP A 166 -3.98 -8.25 15.95
N TYR A 167 -4.24 -7.08 16.51
CA TYR A 167 -5.14 -6.05 16.00
C TYR A 167 -4.61 -4.63 16.23
N ILE A 168 -3.37 -4.46 16.69
CA ILE A 168 -2.69 -3.15 16.77
C ILE A 168 -1.31 -3.29 16.17
N GLY A 169 -0.92 -2.39 15.28
CA GLY A 169 0.39 -2.36 14.64
C GLY A 169 0.68 -1.00 14.02
N ARG A 170 1.80 -0.87 13.33
CA ARG A 170 2.18 0.36 12.61
C ARG A 170 1.11 0.78 11.59
N LEU A 171 0.54 -0.16 10.85
CA LEU A 171 -0.52 0.10 9.85
C LEU A 171 -1.90 -0.46 10.25
N ALA A 172 -2.05 -0.85 11.52
CA ALA A 172 -3.30 -1.36 12.08
C ALA A 172 -3.69 -0.52 13.31
N TYR A 173 -4.66 0.37 13.13
CA TYR A 173 -5.10 1.33 14.12
C TYR A 173 -6.37 0.84 14.81
N TYR A 174 -6.32 0.60 16.12
CA TYR A 174 -7.48 0.22 16.90
C TYR A 174 -8.19 1.44 17.48
N TYR A 175 -9.49 1.28 17.74
CA TYR A 175 -10.41 2.34 18.14
C TYR A 175 -10.33 3.54 17.18
N ALA A 176 -10.40 3.23 15.88
CA ALA A 176 -10.15 4.17 14.81
C ALA A 176 -11.15 4.03 13.67
N GLU A 177 -11.34 5.11 12.92
CA GLU A 177 -12.17 5.16 11.73
C GLU A 177 -11.47 5.96 10.62
N ALA A 178 -11.51 5.47 9.38
CA ALA A 178 -11.04 6.24 8.24
C ALA A 178 -12.11 7.27 7.83
N LYS A 179 -11.76 8.55 7.79
CA LYS A 179 -12.65 9.66 7.38
C LYS A 179 -12.27 10.14 5.99
N GLY A 180 -13.25 10.25 5.11
CA GLY A 180 -13.07 10.72 3.73
C GLY A 180 -13.41 9.66 2.68
N PRO A 181 -12.74 9.66 1.51
CA PRO A 181 -11.66 10.57 1.14
C PRO A 181 -12.15 12.02 1.08
N GLY A 182 -11.33 12.97 1.55
CA GLY A 182 -11.67 14.40 1.53
C GLY A 182 -11.63 15.02 0.14
N ALA A 183 -11.70 16.36 0.05
CA ALA A 183 -11.60 17.09 -1.22
C ALA A 183 -10.24 16.90 -1.92
N ASP A 184 -9.19 16.53 -1.17
CA ASP A 184 -7.87 16.16 -1.68
C ASP A 184 -7.80 14.70 -2.19
N GLY A 185 -8.88 13.94 -2.02
CA GLY A 185 -8.99 12.54 -2.39
C GLY A 185 -8.26 11.59 -1.46
N ARG A 186 -7.93 12.01 -0.22
CA ARG A 186 -7.21 11.17 0.76
C ARG A 186 -8.07 10.86 1.98
N TYR A 187 -7.93 9.67 2.54
CA TYR A 187 -8.45 9.37 3.87
C TYR A 187 -7.51 9.94 4.94
N VAL A 188 -8.11 10.35 6.06
CA VAL A 188 -7.42 10.52 7.35
C VAL A 188 -7.91 9.45 8.32
N ILE A 189 -7.11 9.12 9.32
CA ILE A 189 -7.50 8.16 10.36
C ILE A 189 -7.83 8.93 11.62
N GLU A 190 -9.10 8.96 12.01
CA GLU A 190 -9.52 9.48 13.31
C GLU A 190 -9.37 8.35 14.34
N GLN A 191 -8.35 8.44 15.20
CA GLN A 191 -8.13 7.48 16.27
C GLN A 191 -8.60 8.05 17.60
N SER A 192 -9.39 7.25 18.31
CA SER A 192 -9.90 7.57 19.64
C SER A 192 -9.07 6.86 20.71
N ASN A 193 -8.98 7.49 21.88
CA ASN A 193 -8.43 6.90 23.10
C ASN A 193 -9.37 7.20 24.26
N ASN A 194 -9.55 6.25 25.18
CA ASN A 194 -10.33 6.45 26.40
C ASN A 194 -9.38 6.30 27.59
N ASP A 195 -9.30 7.32 28.44
CA ASP A 195 -8.44 7.30 29.63
C ASP A 195 -8.89 6.28 30.70
N CYS A 196 -10.13 5.77 30.58
CA CYS A 196 -10.77 4.86 31.51
C CYS A 196 -10.76 5.33 32.98
N MET A 197 -10.73 6.64 33.23
CA MET A 197 -10.73 7.21 34.58
C MET A 197 -12.09 7.85 34.92
N PRO A 198 -12.82 7.39 35.96
CA PRO A 198 -12.51 6.30 36.90
C PRO A 198 -12.86 4.90 36.38
N SER A 199 -13.53 4.79 35.24
CA SER A 199 -13.81 3.52 34.57
C SER A 199 -13.86 3.72 33.06
N CYS A 200 -13.73 2.67 32.26
CA CYS A 200 -13.89 2.78 30.81
C CYS A 200 -15.31 3.20 30.35
N ALA A 201 -16.32 3.13 31.24
CA ALA A 201 -17.66 3.63 30.95
C ALA A 201 -17.80 5.14 31.27
N GLY A 202 -16.98 5.67 32.17
CA GLY A 202 -17.03 7.07 32.61
C GLY A 202 -15.80 7.90 32.25
N GLY A 203 -14.84 7.33 31.51
CA GLY A 203 -13.60 7.99 31.11
C GLY A 203 -13.79 8.99 29.98
N THR A 204 -12.79 9.85 29.80
CA THR A 204 -12.78 10.86 28.75
C THR A 204 -12.27 10.25 27.45
N ILE A 205 -13.04 10.43 26.38
CA ILE A 205 -12.61 10.05 25.03
C ILE A 205 -11.88 11.23 24.40
N THR A 206 -10.62 11.04 24.08
CA THR A 206 -9.84 11.97 23.24
C THR A 206 -9.72 11.42 21.82
N LYS A 207 -9.56 12.31 20.85
CA LYS A 207 -9.42 11.97 19.43
C LYS A 207 -8.19 12.65 18.86
N ARG A 208 -7.49 11.94 17.98
CA ARG A 208 -6.41 12.48 17.14
C ARG A 208 -6.67 12.13 15.70
N THR A 209 -6.25 13.02 14.80
CA THR A 209 -6.39 12.81 13.35
C THR A 209 -5.02 12.53 12.78
N LEU A 210 -4.82 11.34 12.22
CA LEU A 210 -3.58 10.95 11.58
C LEU A 210 -3.68 11.12 10.07
N LYS A 211 -2.64 11.68 9.46
CA LYS A 211 -2.55 12.01 8.04
C LYS A 211 -1.34 11.32 7.43
N TRP A 212 -1.50 10.88 6.18
CA TRP A 212 -0.43 10.26 5.43
C TRP A 212 0.69 11.25 5.09
N ASN A 213 1.93 10.95 5.50
CA ASN A 213 3.11 11.77 5.18
C ASN A 213 3.93 11.24 3.99
N GLY A 214 3.49 10.16 3.34
CA GLY A 214 4.23 9.44 2.30
C GLY A 214 4.76 8.08 2.73
N HIS A 215 4.81 7.80 4.03
CA HIS A 215 5.30 6.54 4.60
C HIS A 215 4.44 6.03 5.77
N ASP A 216 3.88 6.93 6.57
CA ASP A 216 3.08 6.58 7.75
C ASP A 216 1.92 7.57 7.98
N TYR A 217 0.97 7.18 8.83
CA TYR A 217 -0.07 8.08 9.34
C TYR A 217 0.38 8.70 10.66
N VAL A 218 0.62 10.00 10.62
CA VAL A 218 1.12 10.81 11.74
C VAL A 218 0.16 11.98 12.01
N GLU A 219 0.16 12.50 13.24
CA GLU A 219 -0.69 13.63 13.65
C GLU A 219 -0.32 14.96 12.95
#